data_AF-A0AA46L3H9-F1
#
_entry.id   AF-A0AA46L3H9-F1
#
_cell.length_a   1.000
_cell.length_b   1.000
_cell.length_c   1.000
_cell.angle_alpha   90.00
_cell.angle_beta   90.00
_cell.angle_gamma   90.00
#
_symmetry.space_group_name_H-M   'P 1'
#
loop_
_entity.id
_entity.type
_entity.pdbx_description
1 polymer ?
#
loop_
_entity_poly.entity_id
_entity_poly.type
_entity_poly.pdbx_seq_one_letter_code
_entity_poly.pdbx_strand_id
1 'polypeptide(L)'
;MPSKQVLAIVIGLSLSTVATAEEYRQHSAHVHGHVEFNIAQDGSDLLLEITAPGADVVGFEHAPENAEQEKTLQHAVATLEDSNALFAINPQAQCEIEEVHVEHSLGGQHEEHEHHDHEGHDHDEHAHHDHDGHEGHDHSEHSDHGEFTVQYRFHCAQVGELSHIQTDWFNQFPSTESVNVNLFTDTTQSATSLTKSNTQIAIK
;
A
#
# COMPACT_ATOMS: atom_id res chain seq x y z
N MET A 1 62.65 -26.66 -25.71
CA MET A 1 61.89 -27.89 -26.01
C MET A 1 60.79 -28.02 -24.95
N PRO A 2 59.55 -28.38 -25.34
CA PRO A 2 58.34 -28.08 -24.58
C PRO A 2 57.98 -29.20 -23.59
N SER A 3 57.37 -28.87 -22.46
CA SER A 3 56.51 -29.80 -21.74
C SER A 3 55.17 -29.13 -21.54
N LYS A 4 54.20 -29.60 -22.32
CA LYS A 4 52.79 -29.25 -22.24
C LYS A 4 52.23 -30.01 -21.04
N GLN A 5 51.75 -29.31 -20.03
CA GLN A 5 50.79 -29.88 -19.09
C GLN A 5 49.42 -29.30 -19.42
N VAL A 6 48.65 -30.12 -20.13
CA VAL A 6 47.20 -29.97 -20.31
C VAL A 6 46.59 -30.26 -18.95
N LEU A 7 46.02 -29.25 -18.30
CA LEU A 7 45.16 -29.46 -17.13
C LEU A 7 43.72 -29.16 -17.56
N ALA A 8 42.89 -30.18 -17.40
CA ALA A 8 41.54 -30.28 -17.90
C ALA A 8 40.62 -29.21 -17.31
N ILE A 9 39.88 -28.52 -18.17
CA ILE A 9 38.75 -27.66 -17.81
C ILE A 9 37.57 -28.59 -17.51
N VAL A 10 37.22 -28.74 -16.24
CA VAL A 10 35.95 -29.35 -15.83
C VAL A 10 34.88 -28.25 -15.93
N ILE A 11 34.08 -28.31 -16.99
CA ILE A 11 32.89 -27.48 -17.16
C ILE A 11 31.82 -28.06 -16.21
N GLY A 12 31.67 -27.45 -15.03
CA GLY A 12 30.53 -27.71 -14.18
C GLY A 12 29.28 -27.11 -14.81
N LEU A 13 28.42 -27.96 -15.39
CA LEU A 13 27.04 -27.59 -15.71
C LEU A 13 26.29 -27.41 -14.38
N SER A 14 26.24 -26.18 -13.87
CA SER A 14 25.29 -25.82 -12.83
C SER A 14 23.89 -25.84 -13.42
N LEU A 15 23.06 -26.79 -12.98
CA LEU A 15 21.63 -26.82 -13.27
C LEU A 15 21.01 -25.53 -12.76
N SER A 16 20.56 -24.67 -13.67
CA SER A 16 19.73 -23.52 -13.34
C SER A 16 18.35 -24.05 -12.92
N THR A 17 18.08 -24.06 -11.63
CA THR A 17 16.71 -24.18 -11.13
C THR A 17 15.95 -22.94 -11.58
N VAL A 18 14.94 -23.12 -12.43
CA VAL A 18 13.95 -22.08 -12.73
C VAL A 18 13.21 -21.76 -11.42
N ALA A 19 13.48 -20.59 -10.84
CA ALA A 19 12.66 -20.07 -9.76
C ALA A 19 11.30 -19.73 -10.36
N THR A 20 10.28 -20.50 -10.01
CA THR A 20 8.89 -20.07 -10.17
C THR A 20 8.70 -18.87 -9.26
N ALA A 21 8.42 -17.70 -9.82
CA ALA A 21 7.94 -16.57 -9.05
C ALA A 21 6.59 -16.99 -8.46
N GLU A 22 6.57 -17.35 -7.17
CA GLU A 22 5.33 -17.36 -6.40
C GLU A 22 4.89 -15.91 -6.27
N GLU A 23 3.77 -15.59 -6.88
CA GLU A 23 3.05 -14.35 -6.62
C GLU A 23 2.56 -14.43 -5.17
N TYR A 24 3.38 -13.91 -4.24
CA TYR A 24 2.97 -13.67 -2.87
C TYR A 24 1.88 -12.60 -2.90
N ARG A 25 0.63 -13.03 -3.07
CA ARG A 25 -0.51 -12.21 -2.69
C ARG A 25 -0.42 -12.05 -1.18
N GLN A 26 0.12 -10.92 -0.72
CA GLN A 26 0.03 -10.54 0.68
C GLN A 26 -1.45 -10.31 0.95
N HIS A 27 -2.10 -11.32 1.51
CA HIS A 27 -3.43 -11.16 2.09
C HIS A 27 -3.28 -10.20 3.27
N SER A 28 -3.81 -9.00 3.08
CA SER A 28 -3.53 -7.89 3.94
C SER A 28 -4.44 -7.94 5.17
N ALA A 29 -3.98 -8.66 6.18
CA ALA A 29 -4.53 -8.53 7.53
C ALA A 29 -4.07 -7.17 8.07
N HIS A 30 -4.78 -6.12 7.70
CA HIS A 30 -4.56 -4.81 8.28
C HIS A 30 -5.13 -4.77 9.70
N VAL A 31 -4.48 -4.01 10.57
CA VAL A 31 -5.00 -3.71 11.91
C VAL A 31 -5.58 -2.31 11.87
N HIS A 32 -6.87 -2.18 12.15
CA HIS A 32 -7.53 -0.88 12.27
C HIS A 32 -6.82 -0.01 13.31
N GLY A 33 -6.74 1.28 13.04
CA GLY A 33 -6.00 2.26 13.84
C GLY A 33 -4.50 2.28 13.57
N HIS A 34 -3.98 1.45 12.66
CA HIS A 34 -2.55 1.36 12.36
C HIS A 34 -2.29 1.59 10.87
N VAL A 35 -1.52 2.64 10.60
CA VAL A 35 -1.08 3.00 9.25
C VAL A 35 0.42 2.75 9.13
N GLU A 36 0.89 2.35 7.95
CA GLU A 36 2.31 2.16 7.67
C GLU A 36 2.83 3.23 6.72
N PHE A 37 3.93 3.88 7.09
CA PHE A 37 4.71 4.77 6.23
C PHE A 37 6.06 4.13 5.94
N ASN A 38 6.38 3.94 4.67
CA ASN A 38 7.69 3.53 4.20
C ASN A 38 8.36 4.75 3.56
N ILE A 39 9.49 5.19 4.12
CA ILE A 39 10.19 6.40 3.69
C ILE A 39 11.60 6.03 3.25
N ALA A 40 11.94 6.38 2.02
CA ALA A 40 13.25 6.15 1.44
C ALA A 40 13.86 7.47 0.95
N GLN A 41 15.11 7.75 1.30
CA GLN A 41 15.91 8.81 0.71
C GLN A 41 17.10 8.18 -0.01
N ASP A 42 17.27 8.50 -1.30
CA ASP A 42 18.39 8.10 -2.14
C ASP A 42 18.87 9.32 -2.94
N GLY A 43 20.11 9.74 -2.73
CA GLY A 43 20.63 10.95 -3.35
C GLY A 43 19.81 12.19 -3.00
N SER A 44 19.27 12.89 -4.00
CA SER A 44 18.40 14.07 -3.78
C SER A 44 16.92 13.72 -3.69
N ASP A 45 16.54 12.46 -3.88
CA ASP A 45 15.15 12.05 -3.96
C ASP A 45 14.66 11.52 -2.61
N LEU A 46 13.43 11.86 -2.28
CA LEU A 46 12.73 11.41 -1.07
C LEU A 46 11.39 10.80 -1.49
N LEU A 47 11.25 9.50 -1.28
CA LEU A 47 10.06 8.71 -1.57
C LEU A 47 9.33 8.41 -0.26
N LEU A 48 8.03 8.67 -0.23
CA LEU A 48 7.13 8.26 0.84
C LEU A 48 6.05 7.36 0.24
N GLU A 49 5.91 6.16 0.78
CA GLU A 49 4.81 5.25 0.50
C GLU A 49 3.98 5.07 1.77
N ILE A 50 2.67 5.10 1.64
CA ILE A 50 1.73 4.97 2.74
C ILE A 50 0.73 3.89 2.41
N THR A 51 0.50 2.99 3.37
CA THR A 51 -0.57 2.00 3.32
C THR A 51 -1.48 2.19 4.53
N ALA A 52 -2.77 2.43 4.28
CA ALA A 52 -3.75 2.74 5.31
C ALA A 52 -5.06 1.95 5.11
N PRO A 53 -5.63 1.35 6.17
CA PRO A 53 -6.96 0.75 6.10
C PRO A 53 -8.02 1.78 5.72
N GLY A 54 -9.02 1.38 4.94
CA GLY A 54 -10.16 2.24 4.61
C GLY A 54 -10.89 2.73 5.86
N ALA A 55 -10.99 1.89 6.89
CA ALA A 55 -11.57 2.27 8.18
C ALA A 55 -10.84 3.47 8.83
N ASP A 56 -9.54 3.62 8.59
CA ASP A 56 -8.73 4.68 9.20
C ASP A 56 -8.83 6.01 8.43
N VAL A 57 -9.09 5.93 7.13
CA VAL A 57 -9.14 7.09 6.23
C VAL A 57 -10.57 7.60 6.02
N VAL A 58 -11.51 6.70 5.72
CA VAL A 58 -12.91 7.03 5.37
C VAL A 58 -13.95 6.45 6.33
N GLY A 59 -13.54 5.57 7.26
CA GLY A 59 -14.44 4.98 8.26
C GLY A 59 -15.17 3.72 7.79
N PHE A 60 -14.84 3.19 6.61
CA PHE A 60 -15.41 1.96 6.05
C PHE A 60 -14.40 1.27 5.13
N GLU A 61 -14.62 -0.02 4.85
CA GLU A 61 -13.71 -0.88 4.05
C GLU A 61 -14.39 -1.53 2.83
N HIS A 62 -15.65 -1.16 2.57
CA HIS A 62 -16.43 -1.62 1.43
C HIS A 62 -16.52 -0.53 0.36
N ALA A 63 -17.05 -0.88 -0.83
CA ALA A 63 -17.39 0.12 -1.83
C ALA A 63 -18.40 1.14 -1.26
N PRO A 64 -18.30 2.44 -1.59
CA PRO A 64 -19.26 3.42 -1.11
C PRO A 64 -20.69 3.06 -1.56
N GLU A 65 -21.63 3.03 -0.62
CA GLU A 65 -23.01 2.57 -0.86
C GLU A 65 -24.00 3.72 -1.08
N ASN A 66 -23.55 4.96 -0.85
CA ASN A 66 -24.39 6.16 -0.97
C ASN A 66 -23.55 7.41 -1.26
N ALA A 67 -24.24 8.49 -1.65
CA ALA A 67 -23.63 9.75 -2.04
C ALA A 67 -22.76 10.41 -0.93
N GLU A 68 -23.05 10.15 0.35
CA GLU A 68 -22.23 10.69 1.45
C GLU A 68 -20.91 9.93 1.57
N GLN A 69 -20.92 8.60 1.40
CA GLN A 69 -19.70 7.80 1.35
C GLN A 69 -18.86 8.08 0.11
N GLU A 70 -19.48 8.28 -1.06
CA GLU A 70 -18.77 8.71 -2.28
C GLU A 70 -18.07 10.04 -2.08
N LYS A 71 -18.77 11.02 -1.47
CA LYS A 71 -18.18 12.32 -1.16
C LYS A 71 -17.06 12.23 -0.13
N THR A 72 -17.21 11.36 0.87
CA THR A 72 -16.17 11.11 1.88
C THR A 72 -14.92 10.52 1.23
N LEU A 73 -15.09 9.55 0.32
CA LEU A 73 -14.00 8.97 -0.46
C LEU A 73 -13.31 10.01 -1.34
N GLN A 74 -14.07 10.80 -2.10
CA GLN A 74 -13.51 11.88 -2.94
C GLN A 74 -12.74 12.91 -2.12
N HIS A 75 -13.25 13.30 -0.96
CA HIS A 75 -12.57 14.22 -0.07
C HIS A 75 -11.27 13.61 0.46
N ALA A 76 -11.29 12.35 0.91
CA ALA A 76 -10.09 11.65 1.36
C ALA A 76 -9.02 11.56 0.27
N VAL A 77 -9.40 11.18 -0.95
CA VAL A 77 -8.47 11.14 -2.10
C VAL A 77 -7.87 12.53 -2.35
N ALA A 78 -8.69 13.58 -2.40
CA ALA A 78 -8.18 14.95 -2.59
C ALA A 78 -7.24 15.41 -1.45
N THR A 79 -7.52 15.01 -0.20
CA THR A 79 -6.61 15.26 0.93
C THR A 79 -5.30 14.50 0.80
N LEU A 80 -5.34 13.24 0.34
CA LEU A 80 -4.15 12.43 0.08
C LEU A 80 -3.32 12.97 -1.08
N GLU A 81 -3.96 13.54 -2.11
CA GLU A 81 -3.26 14.22 -3.21
C GLU A 81 -2.54 15.52 -2.77
N ASP A 82 -3.05 16.22 -1.75
CA ASP A 82 -2.42 17.42 -1.19
C ASP A 82 -1.35 17.06 -0.16
N SER A 83 -0.14 16.77 -0.65
CA SER A 83 0.99 16.44 0.21
C SER A 83 1.32 17.52 1.25
N ASN A 84 1.00 18.80 0.99
CA ASN A 84 1.26 19.90 1.94
C ASN A 84 0.27 19.92 3.11
N ALA A 85 -0.92 19.36 2.92
CA ALA A 85 -1.88 19.16 4.00
C ALA A 85 -1.43 18.05 4.96
N LEU A 86 -0.60 17.10 4.49
CA LEU A 86 -0.18 15.93 5.25
C LEU A 86 1.24 16.02 5.81
N PHE A 87 2.13 16.73 5.12
CA PHE A 87 3.54 16.75 5.43
C PHE A 87 4.12 18.17 5.38
N ALA A 88 4.88 18.50 6.41
CA ALA A 88 5.79 19.63 6.42
C ALA A 88 7.23 19.09 6.52
N ILE A 89 7.92 19.07 5.38
CA ILE A 89 9.34 18.76 5.30
C ILE A 89 10.13 20.00 5.69
N ASN A 90 11.21 19.83 6.46
CA ASN A 90 11.95 20.99 6.95
C ASN A 90 12.47 21.86 5.78
N PRO A 91 12.20 23.18 5.78
CA PRO A 91 12.33 24.02 4.59
C PRO A 91 13.78 24.19 4.10
N GLN A 92 14.77 23.96 4.96
CA GLN A 92 16.19 24.02 4.59
C GLN A 92 16.57 22.93 3.58
N ALA A 93 15.83 21.81 3.54
CA ALA A 93 16.07 20.75 2.58
C ALA A 93 15.64 21.10 1.14
N GLN A 94 14.81 22.14 0.99
CA GLN A 94 14.29 22.59 -0.31
C GLN A 94 13.69 21.45 -1.14
N CYS A 95 12.82 20.67 -0.50
CA CYS A 95 12.10 19.58 -1.15
C CYS A 95 10.87 20.12 -1.89
N GLU A 96 10.73 19.75 -3.15
CA GLU A 96 9.58 20.06 -4.00
C GLU A 96 8.93 18.74 -4.42
N ILE A 97 7.58 18.71 -4.45
CA ILE A 97 6.85 17.53 -4.92
C ILE A 97 7.00 17.38 -6.42
N GLU A 98 7.32 16.18 -6.88
CA GLU A 98 7.39 15.84 -8.30
C GLU A 98 6.21 14.97 -8.75
N GLU A 99 5.81 14.01 -7.90
CA GLU A 99 4.78 13.03 -8.24
C GLU A 99 3.98 12.64 -7.01
N VAL A 100 2.67 12.49 -7.20
CA VAL A 100 1.74 11.94 -6.21
C VAL A 100 0.86 10.92 -6.92
N HIS A 101 0.73 9.74 -6.33
CA HIS A 101 -0.16 8.69 -6.82
C HIS A 101 -0.97 8.15 -5.65
N VAL A 102 -2.30 8.16 -5.80
CA VAL A 102 -3.25 7.67 -4.80
C VAL A 102 -4.06 6.54 -5.43
N GLU A 103 -4.01 5.37 -4.81
CA GLU A 103 -4.82 4.21 -5.19
C GLU A 103 -5.64 3.74 -3.98
N HIS A 104 -6.77 3.10 -4.26
CA HIS A 104 -7.57 2.44 -3.23
C HIS A 104 -8.34 1.24 -3.80
N SER A 105 -8.71 0.31 -2.92
CA SER A 105 -9.50 -0.88 -3.27
C SER A 105 -10.97 -0.80 -2.82
N LEU A 106 -11.44 0.36 -2.34
CA LEU A 106 -12.79 0.65 -1.84
C LEU A 106 -13.90 0.66 -2.93
N GLY A 107 -14.09 -0.48 -3.60
CA GLY A 107 -14.88 -0.58 -4.81
C GLY A 107 -13.99 -0.36 -6.02
N GLY A 108 -14.04 -1.29 -6.98
CA GLY A 108 -13.21 -1.26 -8.17
C GLY A 108 -13.29 0.11 -8.85
N GLN A 109 -12.20 0.56 -9.46
CA GLN A 109 -12.27 1.69 -10.37
C GLN A 109 -13.27 1.32 -11.48
N HIS A 110 -14.52 1.73 -11.32
CA HIS A 110 -15.56 1.56 -12.31
C HIS A 110 -15.31 2.59 -13.41
N GLU A 111 -14.30 2.31 -14.24
CA GLU A 111 -14.44 2.57 -15.67
C GLU A 111 -15.72 1.86 -16.12
N GLU A 112 -16.58 2.61 -16.81
CA GLU A 112 -17.89 2.20 -17.26
C GLU A 112 -17.86 0.81 -17.91
N HIS A 113 -18.44 -0.19 -17.23
CA HIS A 113 -18.76 -1.46 -17.85
C HIS A 113 -20.28 -1.57 -18.03
N GLU A 114 -20.62 -1.37 -19.29
CA GLU A 114 -21.92 -1.45 -19.91
C GLU A 114 -22.70 -2.71 -19.49
N HIS A 115 -24.01 -2.51 -19.44
CA HIS A 115 -25.10 -3.46 -19.31
C HIS A 115 -24.86 -4.87 -19.86
N HIS A 116 -25.15 -5.87 -19.04
CA HIS A 116 -25.73 -7.12 -19.54
C HIS A 116 -27.04 -7.42 -18.83
N ASP A 117 -28.13 -7.13 -19.55
CA ASP A 117 -29.46 -7.70 -19.32
C ASP A 117 -29.38 -9.23 -19.31
N HIS A 118 -29.96 -9.85 -18.28
CA HIS A 118 -30.43 -11.22 -18.40
C HIS A 118 -31.90 -11.29 -18.01
N GLU A 119 -32.71 -11.45 -19.07
CA GLU A 119 -34.10 -11.84 -19.04
C GLU A 119 -34.29 -13.20 -18.31
N GLY A 120 -35.49 -13.37 -17.77
CA GLY A 120 -35.76 -14.27 -16.66
C GLY A 120 -36.00 -15.73 -16.99
N HIS A 121 -36.25 -16.50 -15.92
CA HIS A 121 -36.96 -17.77 -15.97
C HIS A 121 -37.71 -18.00 -14.65
N ASP A 122 -39.03 -18.01 -14.73
CA ASP A 122 -39.98 -18.64 -13.80
C ASP A 122 -39.66 -20.15 -13.70
N HIS A 123 -39.73 -20.76 -12.51
CA HIS A 123 -40.28 -22.11 -12.31
C HIS A 123 -40.60 -22.42 -10.83
N ASP A 124 -41.80 -22.97 -10.66
CA ASP A 124 -42.46 -23.41 -9.43
C ASP A 124 -41.81 -24.59 -8.67
N GLU A 125 -42.19 -24.68 -7.40
CA GLU A 125 -42.02 -25.68 -6.34
C GLU A 125 -41.52 -27.10 -6.67
N HIS A 126 -40.57 -27.62 -5.86
CA HIS A 126 -40.58 -29.01 -5.37
C HIS A 126 -39.79 -29.18 -4.06
N ALA A 127 -40.33 -30.04 -3.18
CA ALA A 127 -39.87 -30.32 -1.83
C ALA A 127 -38.96 -31.58 -1.74
N HIS A 128 -37.99 -31.49 -0.82
CA HIS A 128 -37.18 -32.52 -0.13
C HIS A 128 -36.23 -33.43 -0.93
N HIS A 129 -34.95 -33.42 -0.53
CA HIS A 129 -34.15 -34.64 -0.30
C HIS A 129 -32.99 -34.36 0.67
N ASP A 130 -32.92 -35.13 1.75
CA ASP A 130 -31.72 -35.30 2.60
C ASP A 130 -30.63 -36.04 1.81
N HIS A 131 -29.43 -35.48 1.79
CA HIS A 131 -28.19 -36.20 1.47
C HIS A 131 -27.01 -35.63 2.27
N ASP A 132 -26.46 -36.48 3.14
CA ASP A 132 -25.17 -36.31 3.79
C ASP A 132 -24.02 -36.28 2.76
N GLY A 133 -23.13 -35.30 2.92
CA GLY A 133 -21.71 -35.41 2.56
C GLY A 133 -21.32 -34.94 1.16
N HIS A 134 -20.87 -33.68 1.07
CA HIS A 134 -19.65 -33.32 0.33
C HIS A 134 -18.99 -32.10 0.96
N GLU A 135 -17.69 -32.24 1.17
CA GLU A 135 -16.77 -31.27 1.71
C GLU A 135 -16.64 -30.00 0.87
N GLY A 136 -16.27 -28.92 1.55
CA GLY A 136 -15.26 -28.02 1.03
C GLY A 136 -15.75 -27.00 0.03
N HIS A 137 -16.47 -26.00 0.51
CA HIS A 137 -16.14 -24.63 0.16
C HIS A 137 -16.22 -23.79 1.44
N ASP A 138 -15.15 -23.83 2.22
CA ASP A 138 -14.77 -22.71 3.07
C ASP A 138 -14.50 -21.56 2.10
N HIS A 139 -15.56 -20.89 1.67
CA HIS A 139 -15.44 -19.53 1.18
C HIS A 139 -15.13 -18.70 2.42
N SER A 140 -13.90 -18.82 2.92
CA SER A 140 -13.23 -17.67 3.47
C SER A 140 -13.10 -16.69 2.31
N GLU A 141 -14.21 -16.04 1.96
CA GLU A 141 -14.17 -14.68 1.47
C GLU A 141 -13.59 -13.91 2.65
N HIS A 142 -12.27 -13.98 2.75
CA HIS A 142 -11.49 -12.92 3.34
C HIS A 142 -11.96 -11.72 2.55
N SER A 143 -12.91 -10.99 3.13
CA SER A 143 -13.28 -9.66 2.70
C SER A 143 -11.94 -8.96 2.53
N ASP A 144 -11.49 -8.78 1.29
CA ASP A 144 -10.32 -7.98 1.01
C ASP A 144 -10.72 -6.58 1.49
N HIS A 145 -10.33 -6.27 2.72
CA HIS A 145 -10.68 -5.04 3.39
C HIS A 145 -10.11 -3.90 2.56
N GLY A 146 -10.96 -2.95 2.17
CA GLY A 146 -10.55 -1.81 1.37
C GLY A 146 -9.39 -1.06 2.03
N GLU A 147 -8.36 -0.75 1.26
CA GLU A 147 -7.17 -0.02 1.69
C GLU A 147 -6.87 1.15 0.76
N PHE A 148 -6.04 2.06 1.23
CA PHE A 148 -5.40 3.11 0.44
C PHE A 148 -3.91 2.86 0.35
N THR A 149 -3.37 3.02 -0.84
CA THR A 149 -1.93 3.11 -1.09
C THR A 149 -1.62 4.47 -1.68
N VAL A 150 -0.65 5.18 -1.10
CA VAL A 150 -0.25 6.51 -1.57
C VAL A 150 1.24 6.59 -1.72
N GLN A 151 1.70 7.13 -2.84
CA GLN A 151 3.11 7.33 -3.15
C GLN A 151 3.38 8.80 -3.44
N TYR A 152 4.38 9.37 -2.78
CA TYR A 152 4.89 10.72 -3.01
C TYR A 152 6.37 10.66 -3.40
N ARG A 153 6.75 11.29 -4.51
CA ARG A 153 8.16 11.55 -4.84
C ARG A 153 8.44 13.04 -4.68
N PHE A 154 9.42 13.37 -3.85
CA PHE A 154 9.97 14.70 -3.71
C PHE A 154 11.40 14.75 -4.22
N HIS A 155 11.78 15.89 -4.78
CA HIS A 155 13.17 16.22 -5.07
C HIS A 155 13.66 17.30 -4.10
N CYS A 156 14.73 17.01 -3.36
CA CYS A 156 15.34 17.89 -2.37
C CYS A 156 16.64 18.49 -2.88
N ALA A 157 16.62 19.79 -3.22
CA ALA A 157 17.80 20.50 -3.71
C ALA A 157 18.93 20.58 -2.66
N GLN A 158 18.59 20.52 -1.37
CA GLN A 158 19.54 20.54 -0.26
C GLN A 158 19.31 19.36 0.70
N VAL A 159 19.36 18.12 0.20
CA VAL A 159 19.16 16.91 1.02
C VAL A 159 20.08 16.82 2.26
N GLY A 160 21.27 17.44 2.20
CA GLY A 160 22.17 17.58 3.35
C GLY A 160 21.55 18.29 4.56
N GLU A 161 20.52 19.10 4.36
CA GLU A 161 19.76 19.81 5.39
C GLU A 161 18.47 19.08 5.79
N LEU A 162 18.08 17.99 5.09
CA LEU A 162 16.93 17.16 5.46
C LEU A 162 17.17 16.55 6.85
N SER A 163 16.30 16.90 7.81
CA SER A 163 16.47 16.54 9.22
C SER A 163 15.20 15.97 9.83
N HIS A 164 14.03 16.44 9.39
CA HIS A 164 12.76 15.94 9.89
C HIS A 164 11.63 16.14 8.88
N ILE A 165 10.61 15.31 9.03
CA ILE A 165 9.31 15.45 8.40
C ILE A 165 8.28 15.53 9.52
N GLN A 166 7.50 16.60 9.56
CA GLN A 166 6.37 16.74 10.45
C GLN A 166 5.12 16.25 9.71
N THR A 167 4.35 15.33 10.28
CA THR A 167 3.09 14.90 9.69
C THR A 167 1.88 15.52 10.39
N ASP A 168 0.85 15.84 9.60
CA ASP A 168 -0.48 16.24 10.05
C ASP A 168 -1.51 15.11 9.92
N TRP A 169 -1.06 13.89 9.59
CA TRP A 169 -1.90 12.72 9.31
C TRP A 169 -3.05 12.55 10.30
N PHE A 170 -2.76 12.60 11.60
CA PHE A 170 -3.76 12.37 12.64
C PHE A 170 -4.85 13.45 12.75
N ASN A 171 -4.60 14.65 12.22
CA ASN A 171 -5.60 15.70 12.14
C ASN A 171 -6.50 15.51 10.92
N GLN A 172 -5.94 15.04 9.81
CA GLN A 172 -6.69 14.72 8.59
C GLN A 172 -7.49 13.41 8.75
N PHE A 173 -6.90 12.40 9.40
CA PHE A 173 -7.43 11.05 9.59
C PHE A 173 -7.43 10.68 11.08
N PRO A 174 -8.42 11.18 11.85
CA PRO A 174 -8.43 11.06 13.31
C PRO A 174 -8.73 9.64 13.83
N SER A 175 -9.18 8.73 12.98
CA SER A 175 -9.39 7.32 13.32
C SER A 175 -8.07 6.57 13.52
N THR A 176 -6.97 7.03 12.91
CA THR A 176 -5.65 6.43 13.11
C THR A 176 -5.18 6.61 14.56
N GLU A 177 -4.79 5.50 15.19
CA GLU A 177 -4.23 5.47 16.54
C GLU A 177 -2.71 5.61 16.52
N SER A 178 -2.05 4.97 15.55
CA SER A 178 -0.61 5.04 15.36
C SER A 178 -0.19 4.92 13.91
N VAL A 179 0.99 5.47 13.61
CA VAL A 179 1.65 5.31 12.31
C VAL A 179 2.99 4.64 12.55
N ASN A 180 3.22 3.49 11.96
CA ASN A 180 4.53 2.85 11.95
C ASN A 180 5.33 3.39 10.77
N VAL A 181 6.52 3.90 11.04
CA VAL A 181 7.40 4.50 10.05
C VAL A 181 8.62 3.62 9.90
N ASN A 182 8.85 3.09 8.71
CA ASN A 182 10.10 2.46 8.31
C ASN A 182 10.90 3.48 7.49
N LEU A 183 12.07 3.87 7.98
CA LEU A 183 12.92 4.86 7.35
C LEU A 183 14.20 4.22 6.83
N PHE A 184 14.53 4.54 5.58
CA PHE A 184 15.75 4.15 4.89
C PHE A 184 16.37 5.40 4.27
N THR A 185 17.61 5.70 4.59
CA THR A 185 18.39 6.79 3.97
C THR A 185 19.76 6.26 3.60
N ASP A 186 20.52 7.06 2.86
CA ASP A 186 21.91 6.74 2.53
C ASP A 186 22.79 6.50 3.77
N THR A 187 22.38 7.01 4.95
CA THR A 187 23.17 6.97 6.18
C THR A 187 22.52 6.19 7.33
N THR A 188 21.21 5.99 7.30
CA THR A 188 20.44 5.52 8.45
C THR A 188 19.33 4.57 8.01
N GLN A 189 19.10 3.52 8.79
CA GLN A 189 17.89 2.73 8.74
C GLN A 189 17.27 2.71 10.14
N SER A 190 15.98 3.00 10.24
CA SER A 190 15.28 2.97 11.52
C SER A 190 13.81 2.62 11.34
N ALA A 191 13.18 2.20 12.44
CA ALA A 191 11.75 2.06 12.53
C ALA A 191 11.26 2.77 13.79
N THR A 192 10.17 3.52 13.69
CA THR A 192 9.56 4.24 14.82
C THR A 192 8.05 4.21 14.72
N SER A 193 7.36 4.43 15.84
CA SER A 193 5.92 4.54 15.88
C SER A 193 5.52 5.94 16.32
N LEU A 194 4.67 6.58 15.54
CA LEU A 194 4.10 7.89 15.82
C LEU A 194 2.72 7.73 16.43
N THR A 195 2.33 8.73 17.22
CA THR A 195 0.95 8.86 17.74
C THR A 195 0.56 10.33 17.67
N LYS A 196 -0.69 10.65 18.02
CA LYS A 196 -1.18 12.05 18.15
C LYS A 196 -0.31 12.95 19.04
N SER A 197 0.50 12.36 19.94
CA SER A 197 1.40 13.08 20.85
C SER A 197 2.82 13.27 20.32
N ASN A 198 3.20 12.53 19.27
CA ASN A 198 4.51 12.61 18.63
C ASN A 198 4.36 12.34 17.13
N THR A 199 4.38 13.42 16.36
CA THR A 199 4.07 13.44 14.93
C THR A 199 5.27 13.86 14.06
N GLN A 200 6.46 13.89 14.65
CA GLN A 200 7.69 14.23 13.94
C GLN A 200 8.51 12.96 13.64
N ILE A 201 8.92 12.82 12.39
CA ILE A 201 9.82 11.78 11.90
C ILE A 201 11.21 12.39 11.82
N ALA A 202 12.16 11.87 12.60
CA ALA A 202 13.56 12.26 12.49
C ALA A 202 14.22 11.49 11.34
N ILE A 203 14.93 12.20 10.46
CA ILE A 203 15.60 11.60 9.29
C ILE A 203 17.09 11.29 9.56
N LYS A 204 17.68 11.95 10.57
CA LYS A 204 19.09 11.84 10.98
C LYS A 204 19.21 11.57 12.47
#